data_AF-A0A4Q2YGX2-F1
#
_entry.id   AF-A0A4Q2YGX2-F1
#
_cell.length_a   1.000
_cell.length_b   1.000
_cell.length_c   1.000
_cell.angle_alpha   90.00
_cell.angle_beta   90.00
_cell.angle_gamma   90.00
#
_symmetry.space_group_name_H-M   'P 1'
#
loop_
_entity.id
_entity.type
_entity.pdbx_description
1 polymer ?
#
loop_
_entity_poly.entity_id
_entity_poly.type
_entity_poly.pdbx_seq_one_letter_code
_entity_poly.pdbx_strand_id
1 'polypeptide(L)'
;MRPAMKVAIATLLPILFSASEGLSQDPVPAAKAPPALEEAQTRARLLHSSLGGTLEVMHRDFFRKNESRAIPSASLEDVFRKIEQEWGITLRWLASEATVMNADHTARDEFQKAALLKITRGEKEVMAVENGTLRFAGSIILRNECLKCHVRNRQSLEDRFAALEIRMAVQGVPPPKGS
;
A
#
# COMPACT_ATOMS: atom_id res chain seq x y z
N MET A 1 -57.57 -75.21 -19.97
CA MET A 1 -56.29 -74.87 -19.29
C MET A 1 -55.73 -73.61 -19.93
N ARG A 2 -55.46 -72.57 -19.13
CA ARG A 2 -54.96 -71.26 -19.60
C ARG A 2 -53.44 -71.34 -19.87
N PRO A 3 -52.91 -70.77 -20.96
CA PRO A 3 -51.47 -70.67 -21.17
C PRO A 3 -50.87 -69.48 -20.41
N ALA A 4 -49.62 -69.66 -19.99
CA ALA A 4 -48.84 -68.71 -19.20
C ALA A 4 -48.45 -67.45 -19.99
N MET A 5 -48.67 -66.29 -19.39
CA MET A 5 -48.24 -64.99 -19.90
C MET A 5 -46.83 -64.69 -19.40
N LYS A 6 -45.86 -64.60 -20.32
CA LYS A 6 -44.46 -64.26 -20.03
C LYS A 6 -44.36 -62.78 -19.70
N VAL A 7 -43.89 -62.43 -18.50
CA VAL A 7 -43.54 -61.06 -18.13
C VAL A 7 -42.08 -60.82 -18.55
N ALA A 8 -41.88 -59.92 -19.51
CA ALA A 8 -40.55 -59.45 -19.90
C ALA A 8 -40.09 -58.36 -18.92
N ILE A 9 -38.99 -58.60 -18.22
CA ILE A 9 -38.33 -57.63 -17.36
C ILE A 9 -37.54 -56.66 -18.26
N ALA A 10 -38.05 -55.45 -18.44
CA ALA A 10 -37.35 -54.37 -19.11
C ALA A 10 -36.24 -53.83 -18.18
N THR A 11 -34.99 -54.08 -18.54
CA THR A 11 -33.81 -53.58 -17.84
C THR A 11 -33.67 -52.08 -18.13
N LEU A 12 -33.98 -51.22 -17.16
CA LEU A 12 -33.70 -49.79 -17.25
C LEU A 12 -32.19 -49.56 -17.09
N LEU A 13 -31.56 -49.09 -18.15
CA LEU A 13 -30.18 -48.62 -18.16
C LEU A 13 -30.15 -47.19 -17.57
N PRO A 14 -29.39 -46.91 -16.51
CA PRO A 14 -29.32 -45.56 -15.96
C PRO A 14 -28.57 -44.64 -16.94
N ILE A 15 -29.24 -43.59 -17.39
CA ILE A 15 -28.63 -42.50 -18.16
C ILE A 15 -27.77 -41.69 -17.20
N LEU A 16 -26.46 -41.80 -17.34
CA LEU A 16 -25.48 -40.97 -16.66
C LEU A 16 -25.58 -39.53 -17.21
N PHE A 17 -26.29 -38.67 -16.50
CA PHE A 17 -26.29 -37.23 -16.75
C PHE A 17 -24.94 -36.66 -16.28
N SER A 18 -23.99 -36.46 -17.20
CA SER A 18 -22.77 -35.71 -16.90
C SER A 18 -23.15 -34.24 -16.75
N ALA A 19 -23.23 -33.77 -15.51
CA ALA A 19 -23.24 -32.35 -15.22
C ALA A 19 -21.87 -31.77 -15.60
N SER A 20 -21.79 -31.16 -16.78
CA SER A 20 -20.70 -30.26 -17.10
C SER A 20 -20.91 -28.99 -16.28
N GLU A 21 -20.37 -28.96 -15.07
CA GLU A 21 -20.13 -27.72 -14.33
C GLU A 21 -19.10 -26.90 -15.13
N GLY A 22 -19.60 -26.14 -16.10
CA GLY A 22 -18.87 -25.03 -16.67
C GLY A 22 -18.67 -24.02 -15.55
N LEU A 23 -17.51 -24.09 -14.89
CA LEU A 23 -17.00 -23.01 -14.08
C LEU A 23 -16.84 -21.81 -15.01
N SER A 24 -17.85 -20.94 -15.06
CA SER A 24 -17.69 -19.58 -15.55
C SER A 24 -16.58 -18.96 -14.73
N GLN A 25 -15.38 -18.92 -15.31
CA GLN A 25 -14.32 -18.07 -14.82
C GLN A 25 -14.73 -16.65 -15.17
N ASP A 26 -15.22 -15.92 -14.17
CA ASP A 26 -15.37 -14.47 -14.30
C ASP A 26 -14.04 -13.92 -14.83
N PRO A 27 -14.05 -13.02 -15.84
CA PRO A 27 -12.84 -12.47 -16.38
C PRO A 27 -12.02 -11.83 -15.26
N VAL A 28 -10.81 -12.34 -15.02
CA VAL A 28 -9.85 -11.69 -14.13
C VAL A 28 -9.66 -10.27 -14.66
N PRO A 29 -9.94 -9.22 -13.85
CA PRO A 29 -9.79 -7.85 -14.31
C PRO A 29 -8.37 -7.65 -14.84
N ALA A 30 -8.27 -7.23 -16.10
CA ALA A 30 -6.98 -6.91 -16.71
C ALA A 30 -6.25 -5.91 -15.81
N ALA A 31 -4.97 -6.17 -15.53
CA ALA A 31 -4.12 -5.26 -14.76
C ALA A 31 -4.20 -3.87 -15.40
N LYS A 32 -4.64 -2.86 -14.63
CA LYS A 32 -4.75 -1.49 -15.13
C LYS A 32 -3.37 -1.05 -15.62
N ALA A 33 -3.31 -0.54 -16.84
CA ALA A 33 -2.07 0.00 -17.39
C ALA A 33 -1.50 1.07 -16.42
N PRO A 34 -0.17 1.17 -16.27
CA PRO A 34 0.44 2.24 -15.49
C PRO A 34 -0.09 3.62 -15.93
N PRO A 35 -0.24 4.60 -15.04
CA PRO A 35 -0.65 5.96 -15.40
C PRO A 35 0.47 6.73 -16.10
N ALA A 36 0.12 7.82 -16.79
CA ALA A 36 1.09 8.82 -17.23
C ALA A 36 1.78 9.46 -16.01
N LEU A 37 3.00 10.00 -16.18
CA LEU A 37 3.79 10.55 -15.08
C LEU A 37 3.03 11.65 -14.29
N GLU A 38 2.36 12.57 -14.97
CA GLU A 38 1.60 13.64 -14.33
C GLU A 38 0.46 13.12 -13.44
N GLU A 39 -0.26 12.11 -13.94
CA GLU A 39 -1.30 11.45 -13.18
C GLU A 39 -0.72 10.69 -11.98
N ALA A 40 0.43 10.02 -12.15
CA ALA A 40 1.13 9.33 -11.08
C ALA A 40 1.55 10.30 -9.95
N GLN A 41 2.10 11.45 -10.31
CA GLN A 41 2.46 12.51 -9.36
C GLN A 41 1.24 13.03 -8.60
N THR A 42 0.12 13.24 -9.30
CA THR A 42 -1.13 13.67 -8.68
C THR A 42 -1.69 12.63 -7.72
N ARG A 43 -1.69 11.35 -8.11
CA ARG A 43 -2.08 10.22 -7.25
C ARG A 43 -1.18 10.12 -6.02
N ALA A 44 0.12 10.30 -6.17
CA ALA A 44 1.07 10.28 -5.06
C ALA A 44 0.78 11.40 -4.05
N ARG A 45 0.57 12.63 -4.51
CA ARG A 45 0.20 13.75 -3.64
C ARG A 45 -1.14 13.55 -2.93
N LEU A 46 -2.15 13.00 -3.64
CA LEU A 46 -3.45 12.69 -3.05
C LEU A 46 -3.35 11.62 -1.97
N LEU A 47 -2.61 10.54 -2.23
CA LEU A 47 -2.35 9.49 -1.24
C LEU A 47 -1.59 10.03 -0.04
N HIS A 48 -0.56 10.85 -0.28
CA HIS A 48 0.21 11.49 0.77
C HIS A 48 -0.67 12.36 1.67
N SER A 49 -1.46 13.26 1.07
CA SER A 49 -2.36 14.13 1.82
C SER A 49 -3.40 13.35 2.60
N SER A 50 -3.99 12.32 1.98
CA SER A 50 -5.01 11.48 2.62
C SER A 50 -4.45 10.72 3.81
N LEU A 51 -3.37 9.96 3.62
CA LEU A 51 -2.82 9.08 4.64
C LEU A 51 -2.04 9.84 5.72
N GLY A 52 -1.34 10.91 5.35
CA GLY A 52 -0.72 11.82 6.30
C GLY A 52 -1.74 12.54 7.17
N GLY A 53 -2.83 13.03 6.56
CA GLY A 53 -3.94 13.65 7.29
C GLY A 53 -4.66 12.66 8.21
N THR A 54 -4.92 11.43 7.75
CA THR A 54 -5.46 10.36 8.58
C THR A 54 -4.54 10.05 9.76
N LEU A 55 -3.22 9.92 9.53
CA LEU A 55 -2.25 9.67 10.60
C LEU A 55 -2.28 10.77 11.67
N GLU A 56 -2.37 12.04 11.25
CA GLU A 56 -2.43 13.18 12.17
C GLU A 56 -3.72 13.17 13.01
N VAL A 57 -4.88 12.99 12.36
CA VAL A 57 -6.18 12.92 13.05
C VAL A 57 -6.23 11.72 14.01
N MET A 58 -5.74 10.55 13.58
CA MET A 58 -5.67 9.36 14.42
C MET A 58 -4.82 9.57 15.68
N HIS A 59 -3.65 10.21 15.53
CA HIS A 59 -2.80 10.55 16.67
C HIS A 59 -3.47 11.52 17.63
N ARG A 60 -4.11 12.58 17.11
CA ARG A 60 -4.76 13.61 17.94
C ARG A 60 -5.96 13.05 18.71
N ASP A 61 -6.86 12.39 18.00
CA ASP A 61 -8.20 12.11 18.52
C ASP A 61 -8.27 10.75 19.24
N PHE A 62 -7.47 9.76 18.80
CA PHE A 62 -7.63 8.38 19.26
C PHE A 62 -6.42 7.79 19.98
N PHE A 63 -5.23 8.40 19.84
CA PHE A 63 -4.03 7.86 20.46
C PHE A 63 -3.77 8.46 21.85
N ARG A 64 -3.59 7.58 22.83
CA ARG A 64 -3.21 7.89 24.21
C ARG A 64 -2.10 6.92 24.61
N LYS A 65 -0.94 7.49 24.98
CA LYS A 65 0.24 6.71 25.36
C LYS A 65 -0.10 5.81 26.55
N ASN A 66 0.17 4.51 26.43
CA ASN A 66 -0.12 3.42 27.39
C ASN A 66 -1.58 2.98 27.49
N GLU A 67 -2.53 3.66 26.85
CA GLU A 67 -3.95 3.28 26.86
C GLU A 67 -4.41 2.70 25.51
N SER A 68 -3.84 3.21 24.40
CA SER A 68 -4.17 2.72 23.07
C SER A 68 -3.56 1.34 22.80
N ARG A 69 -4.37 0.46 22.21
CA ARG A 69 -3.95 -0.91 21.83
C ARG A 69 -2.96 -0.96 20.67
N ALA A 70 -2.94 0.06 19.81
CA ALA A 70 -2.10 0.10 18.63
C ALA A 70 -1.54 1.51 18.39
N ILE A 71 -0.36 1.57 17.78
CA ILE A 71 0.26 2.81 17.32
C ILE A 71 -0.38 3.17 15.97
N PRO A 72 -0.85 4.42 15.77
CA PRO A 72 -1.57 4.80 14.55
C PRO A 72 -0.81 4.51 13.25
N SER A 73 0.50 4.74 13.22
CA SER A 73 1.33 4.45 12.03
C SER A 73 1.34 2.96 11.69
N ALA A 74 1.38 2.09 12.70
CA ALA A 74 1.35 0.64 12.52
C ALA A 74 -0.03 0.17 12.03
N SER A 75 -1.12 0.74 12.56
CA SER A 75 -2.47 0.42 12.10
C SER A 75 -2.70 0.72 10.61
N LEU A 76 -2.02 1.74 10.07
CA LEU A 76 -2.12 2.08 8.64
C LEU A 76 -1.27 1.18 7.73
N GLU A 77 -0.33 0.39 8.26
CA GLU A 77 0.46 -0.54 7.43
C GLU A 77 -0.41 -1.64 6.81
N ASP A 78 -1.53 -2.00 7.45
CA ASP A 78 -2.52 -2.92 6.89
C ASP A 78 -3.21 -2.32 5.67
N VAL A 79 -3.49 -1.01 5.71
CA VAL A 79 -4.02 -0.26 4.56
C VAL A 79 -2.98 -0.19 3.45
N PHE A 80 -1.70 -0.02 3.78
CA PHE A 80 -0.62 0.00 2.78
C PHE A 80 -0.54 -1.32 2.03
N ARG A 81 -0.61 -2.45 2.74
CA ARG A 81 -0.65 -3.78 2.12
C ARG A 81 -1.86 -3.97 1.22
N LYS A 82 -3.01 -3.40 1.56
CA LYS A 82 -4.19 -3.45 0.69
C LYS A 82 -4.04 -2.61 -0.57
N ILE A 83 -3.51 -1.40 -0.45
CA ILE A 83 -3.20 -0.55 -1.61
C ILE A 83 -2.18 -1.24 -2.54
N GLU A 84 -1.16 -1.89 -1.98
CA GLU A 84 -0.19 -2.65 -2.76
C GLU A 84 -0.83 -3.83 -3.49
N GLN A 85 -1.66 -4.63 -2.79
CA GLN A 85 -2.37 -5.77 -3.38
C GLN A 85 -3.32 -5.38 -4.52
N GLU A 86 -4.04 -4.27 -4.36
CA GLU A 86 -5.10 -3.87 -5.30
C GLU A 86 -4.59 -2.97 -6.44
N TRP A 87 -3.53 -2.19 -6.19
CA TRP A 87 -3.07 -1.13 -7.10
C TRP A 87 -1.59 -1.25 -7.49
N GLY A 88 -0.83 -2.15 -6.87
CA GLY A 88 0.62 -2.25 -7.09
C GLY A 88 1.39 -1.00 -6.66
N ILE A 89 0.82 -0.19 -5.76
CA ILE A 89 1.45 1.01 -5.20
C ILE A 89 2.03 0.64 -3.84
N THR A 90 3.34 0.76 -3.68
CA THR A 90 4.01 0.50 -2.40
C THR A 90 4.07 1.80 -1.60
N LEU A 91 3.71 1.73 -0.32
CA LEU A 91 3.77 2.84 0.62
C LEU A 91 4.65 2.48 1.82
N ARG A 92 5.39 3.46 2.32
CA ARG A 92 6.33 3.23 3.43
C ARG A 92 6.55 4.49 4.26
N TRP A 93 6.43 4.35 5.58
CA TRP A 93 6.90 5.38 6.51
C TRP A 93 8.43 5.44 6.49
N LEU A 94 8.96 6.66 6.41
CA LEU A 94 10.37 6.96 6.50
C LEU A 94 10.63 7.89 7.68
N ALA A 95 11.59 7.54 8.51
CA ALA A 95 12.05 8.36 9.61
C ALA A 95 13.58 8.42 9.63
N SER A 96 14.10 9.56 10.10
CA SER A 96 15.52 9.69 10.41
C SER A 96 15.84 8.95 11.71
N GLU A 97 17.12 8.67 11.98
CA GLU A 97 17.54 8.10 13.27
C GLU A 97 17.07 8.94 14.47
N ALA A 98 16.94 10.25 14.31
CA ALA A 98 16.49 11.15 15.36
C ALA A 98 14.98 11.05 15.67
N THR A 99 14.19 10.41 14.80
CA THR A 99 12.72 10.36 14.88
C THR A 99 12.13 8.96 14.77
N VAL A 100 12.96 7.97 14.48
CA VAL A 100 12.53 6.60 14.22
C VAL A 100 12.06 5.91 15.50
N MET A 101 10.80 5.48 15.50
CA MET A 101 10.19 4.72 16.59
C MET A 101 10.16 3.22 16.29
N ASN A 102 10.14 2.87 15.00
CA ASN A 102 10.23 1.51 14.50
C ASN A 102 11.40 1.43 13.52
N ALA A 103 12.38 0.57 13.79
CA ALA A 103 13.56 0.40 12.95
C ALA A 103 13.19 0.07 11.48
N ASP A 104 12.03 -0.55 11.26
CA ASP A 104 11.47 -0.79 9.94
C ASP A 104 11.16 0.47 9.15
N HIS A 105 11.16 1.66 9.74
CA HIS A 105 10.95 2.94 9.03
C HIS A 105 12.25 3.68 8.72
N THR A 106 13.40 3.10 9.05
CA THR A 106 14.69 3.70 8.72
C THR A 106 14.89 3.75 7.19
N ALA A 107 15.54 4.80 6.69
CA ALA A 107 15.96 4.89 5.30
C ALA A 107 16.94 3.74 4.94
N ARG A 108 16.71 3.09 3.81
CA ARG A 108 17.40 1.88 3.34
C ARG A 108 18.26 2.13 2.10
N ASP A 109 17.97 3.17 1.32
CA ASP A 109 18.69 3.49 0.10
C ASP A 109 19.02 4.99 -0.03
N GLU A 110 19.78 5.33 -1.06
CA GLU A 110 20.28 6.69 -1.28
C GLU A 110 19.16 7.70 -1.60
N PHE A 111 18.10 7.29 -2.31
CA PHE A 111 16.94 8.15 -2.53
C PHE A 111 16.27 8.50 -1.19
N GLN A 112 16.01 7.51 -0.33
CA GLN A 112 15.34 7.74 0.95
C GLN A 112 16.17 8.64 1.87
N LYS A 113 17.49 8.43 1.91
CA LYS A 113 18.41 9.30 2.68
C LYS A 113 18.41 10.73 2.14
N ALA A 114 18.53 10.89 0.82
CA ALA A 114 18.53 12.20 0.17
C ALA A 114 17.19 12.93 0.36
N ALA A 115 16.07 12.19 0.26
CA ALA A 115 14.73 12.74 0.48
C ALA A 115 14.55 13.24 1.91
N LEU A 116 14.91 12.46 2.93
CA LEU A 116 14.83 12.89 4.33
C LEU A 116 15.71 14.11 4.61
N LEU A 117 16.91 14.19 4.01
CA LEU A 117 17.79 15.35 4.15
C LEU A 117 17.15 16.61 3.58
N LYS A 118 16.59 16.53 2.37
CA LYS A 118 15.90 17.65 1.70
C LYS A 118 14.65 18.08 2.46
N ILE A 119 13.85 17.12 2.93
CA ILE A 119 12.65 17.38 3.73
C ILE A 119 13.01 18.08 5.05
N THR A 120 14.07 17.63 5.73
CA THR A 120 14.56 18.26 6.95
C THR A 120 15.06 19.70 6.70
N ARG A 121 15.44 20.04 5.47
CA ARG A 121 15.80 21.40 5.03
C ARG A 121 14.60 22.23 4.55
N GLY A 122 13.38 21.69 4.65
CA GLY A 122 12.13 22.40 4.37
C GLY A 122 11.47 22.06 3.04
N GLU A 123 12.00 21.11 2.26
CA GLU A 123 11.28 20.63 1.06
C GLU A 123 10.01 19.88 1.47
N LYS A 124 8.87 20.19 0.83
CA LYS A 124 7.59 19.53 1.14
C LYS A 124 7.49 18.13 0.54
N GLU A 125 8.10 17.94 -0.62
CA GLU A 125 8.08 16.69 -1.37
C GLU A 125 9.36 16.55 -2.21
N VAL A 126 9.82 15.32 -2.37
CA VAL A 126 10.96 14.95 -3.23
C VAL A 126 10.50 13.84 -4.17
N MET A 127 10.85 13.93 -5.45
CA MET A 127 10.49 12.92 -6.44
C MET A 127 11.66 12.54 -7.34
N ALA A 128 11.64 11.30 -7.81
CA ALA A 128 12.51 10.80 -8.87
C ALA A 128 11.73 9.80 -9.73
N VAL A 129 12.16 9.63 -10.98
CA VAL A 129 11.68 8.55 -11.84
C VAL A 129 12.86 7.65 -12.18
N GLU A 130 12.79 6.39 -11.78
CA GLU A 130 13.86 5.40 -11.93
C GLU A 130 13.25 4.12 -12.50
N ASN A 131 13.77 3.65 -13.63
CA ASN A 131 13.36 2.38 -14.25
C ASN A 131 11.84 2.23 -14.41
N GLY A 132 11.16 3.27 -14.90
CA GLY A 132 9.69 3.26 -15.09
C GLY A 132 8.89 3.32 -13.78
N THR A 133 9.52 3.65 -12.65
CA THR A 133 8.88 3.83 -11.35
C THR A 133 9.01 5.28 -10.89
N LEU A 134 7.89 5.92 -10.58
CA LEU A 134 7.89 7.14 -9.79
C LEU A 134 8.18 6.77 -8.33
N ARG A 135 9.19 7.41 -7.75
CA ARG A 135 9.42 7.46 -6.31
C ARG A 135 9.07 8.85 -5.81
N PHE A 136 8.13 8.92 -4.89
CA PHE A 136 7.68 10.14 -4.23
C PHE A 136 7.96 10.01 -2.74
N ALA A 137 8.46 11.06 -2.09
CA ALA A 137 8.55 11.17 -0.64
C ALA A 137 7.97 12.51 -0.20
N GLY A 138 6.85 12.48 0.51
CA GLY A 138 6.21 13.69 1.05
C GLY A 138 6.50 13.84 2.54
N SER A 139 6.65 15.09 2.98
CA SER A 139 6.98 15.44 4.36
C SER A 139 5.82 15.17 5.32
N ILE A 140 6.15 14.51 6.44
CA ILE A 140 5.30 14.41 7.63
C ILE A 140 5.95 15.24 8.73
N ILE A 141 5.25 16.29 9.17
CA ILE A 141 5.75 17.18 10.21
C ILE A 141 5.35 16.62 11.58
N LEU A 142 6.34 16.26 12.38
CA LEU A 142 6.16 15.82 13.75
C LEU A 142 6.10 17.06 14.65
N ARG A 143 4.89 17.59 14.84
CA ARG A 143 4.62 18.72 15.74
C ARG A 143 4.66 18.28 17.22
N ASN A 144 4.55 19.24 18.14
CA ASN A 144 4.67 19.04 19.59
C ASN A 144 3.99 17.78 20.16
N GLU A 145 2.77 17.48 19.72
CA GLU A 145 2.04 16.27 20.17
C GLU A 145 2.74 14.97 19.73
N CYS A 146 3.22 14.91 18.48
CA CYS A 146 4.01 13.79 17.97
C CYS A 146 5.35 13.66 18.72
N LEU A 147 6.00 14.78 19.05
CA LEU A 147 7.31 14.78 19.70
C LEU A 147 7.30 14.15 21.10
N LYS A 148 6.15 14.09 21.79
CA LYS A 148 6.00 13.42 23.09
C LYS A 148 6.37 11.93 23.04
N CYS A 149 6.22 11.30 21.87
CA CYS A 149 6.55 9.89 21.68
C CYS A 149 7.80 9.70 20.83
N HIS A 150 8.00 10.53 19.79
CA HIS A 150 9.13 10.39 18.88
C HIS A 150 10.47 10.86 19.44
N VAL A 151 10.48 11.71 20.49
CA VAL A 151 11.71 12.28 21.06
C VAL A 151 11.69 12.16 22.58
N ARG A 152 12.20 11.03 23.11
CA ARG A 152 12.14 10.66 24.54
C ARG A 152 12.64 11.75 25.50
N ASN A 153 13.71 12.47 25.14
CA ASN A 153 14.35 13.49 25.97
C ASN A 153 14.45 14.84 25.24
N ARG A 154 13.35 15.28 24.61
CA ARG A 154 13.37 16.52 23.82
C ARG A 154 13.89 17.71 24.63
N GLN A 155 14.78 18.49 24.03
CA GLN A 155 15.32 19.73 24.59
C GLN A 155 14.71 20.97 23.92
N SER A 156 13.97 20.80 22.81
CA SER A 156 13.29 21.87 22.08
C SER A 156 11.90 21.41 21.61
N LEU A 157 11.09 22.38 21.19
CA LEU A 157 9.78 22.18 20.55
C LEU A 157 9.83 22.38 19.03
N GLU A 158 11.03 22.49 18.47
CA GLU A 158 11.22 22.60 17.04
C GLU A 158 10.65 21.37 16.35
N ASP A 159 10.02 21.60 15.19
CA ASP A 159 9.49 20.53 14.38
C ASP A 159 10.58 19.51 14.04
N ARG A 160 10.17 18.25 13.96
CA ARG A 160 10.98 17.17 13.40
C ARG A 160 10.26 16.61 12.19
N PHE A 161 11.00 15.91 11.36
CA PHE A 161 10.48 15.45 10.09
C PHE A 161 10.56 13.93 9.96
N ALA A 162 9.52 13.39 9.37
CA ALA A 162 9.43 12.06 8.80
C ALA A 162 8.94 12.23 7.35
N ALA A 163 8.76 11.13 6.63
CA ALA A 163 8.16 11.15 5.31
C ALA A 163 7.30 9.92 5.04
N LEU A 164 6.41 10.03 4.07
CA LEU A 164 5.73 8.89 3.47
C LEU A 164 6.25 8.73 2.05
N GLU A 165 6.94 7.62 1.82
CA GLU A 165 7.35 7.19 0.49
C GLU A 165 6.18 6.50 -0.21
N ILE A 166 6.01 6.83 -1.48
CA ILE A 166 5.04 6.22 -2.39
C ILE A 166 5.80 5.84 -3.66
N ARG A 167 5.67 4.57 -4.06
CA ARG A 167 6.27 4.04 -5.29
C ARG A 167 5.17 3.52 -6.19
N MET A 168 5.17 3.93 -7.46
CA MET A 168 4.20 3.47 -8.44
C MET A 168 4.81 3.40 -9.84
N ALA A 169 4.39 2.41 -10.62
CA ALA A 169 4.76 2.33 -12.03
C ALA A 169 4.22 3.55 -12.80
N VAL A 170 4.96 4.01 -13.80
CA VAL A 170 4.56 5.06 -14.73
C VAL A 170 4.75 4.61 -16.16
N GLN A 171 3.92 5.12 -17.08
CA GLN A 171 4.10 4.87 -18.51
C GLN A 171 5.45 5.44 -18.97
N GLY A 172 6.28 4.57 -19.54
CA GLY A 172 7.42 4.93 -20.37
C GLY A 172 8.43 5.90 -19.76
N VAL A 173 9.41 5.38 -19.02
CA VAL A 173 10.80 5.75 -19.32
C VAL A 173 11.35 4.58 -20.15
N PRO A 174 11.69 4.77 -21.44
CA PRO A 174 12.30 3.70 -22.23
C PRO A 174 13.54 3.16 -21.50
N PRO A 175 13.80 1.84 -21.49
CA PRO A 175 15.06 1.32 -20.98
C PRO A 175 16.23 2.00 -21.72
N PRO A 176 17.36 2.29 -21.05
CA PRO A 176 18.54 2.81 -21.75
C PRO A 176 18.90 1.83 -22.86
N LYS A 177 18.95 2.34 -24.10
CA LYS A 177 19.43 1.55 -25.24
C LYS A 177 20.93 1.33 -25.06
N GLY A 178 21.33 0.09 -24.79
CA GLY A 178 22.69 -0.39 -25.00
C GLY A 178 23.51 -0.61 -23.71
N SER A 179 23.86 -1.87 -23.48
CA SER A 179 25.17 -2.30 -22.97
C SER A 179 25.64 -3.40 -23.90
#